data_AF-A0A928NWW7-F1
#
_entry.id   AF-A0A928NWW7-F1
#
_cell.length_a   1.000
_cell.length_b   1.000
_cell.length_c   1.000
_cell.angle_alpha   90.00
_cell.angle_beta   90.00
_cell.angle_gamma   90.00
#
_symmetry.space_group_name_H-M   'P 1'
#
loop_
_entity.id
_entity.type
_entity.pdbx_description
1 polymer ?
#
loop_
_entity_poly.entity_id
_entity_poly.type
_entity_poly.pdbx_seq_one_letter_code
_entity_poly.pdbx_strand_id
1 'polypeptide(L)'
;MLKKIATLIIACLFAMTTLSGCTTETSVKNMIEEALEKRYGEEFVCHDTWYDNDGAYYTTSYYGLCSPKDSPDILFEVLIDDEGDFWRNAYVSTLASKIFCKEFDNKIGTNIGEHYTYCCNYYELDNDEVGQKITNDNFSLEYFMSDYIETRGSNKLGVYFTICVNITDETSIEYEDEYTGIINTMNYIHTIGQNYGMDLQLNIELFFVETNIYQNCISYFKDNAKINSSFTDLIEKNAPYGQPECMIKFFFKDNKTTISQEEYVKTRKEIDNNG
;
A
#
# COMPACT_ATOMS: atom_id res chain seq x y z
N MET A 1 -19.80 35.26 38.92
CA MET A 1 -19.61 34.68 37.58
C MET A 1 -18.12 34.60 37.23
N LEU A 2 -17.30 34.03 38.14
CA LEU A 2 -15.86 33.81 38.00
C LEU A 2 -15.55 32.62 38.92
N LYS A 3 -15.72 31.38 38.43
CA LYS A 3 -15.31 30.14 39.13
C LYS A 3 -15.47 28.85 38.30
N LYS A 4 -15.41 28.92 36.96
CA LYS A 4 -15.53 27.74 36.08
C LYS A 4 -14.57 27.70 34.88
N ILE A 5 -13.47 28.46 34.89
CA ILE A 5 -12.46 28.45 33.81
C ILE A 5 -11.06 28.12 34.38
N ALA A 6 -10.97 27.16 35.30
CA ALA A 6 -9.70 26.76 35.91
C ALA A 6 -9.51 25.23 35.96
N THR A 7 -10.19 24.49 35.07
CA THR A 7 -10.15 23.02 35.06
C THR A 7 -9.98 22.46 33.65
N LEU A 8 -9.15 23.10 32.81
CA LEU A 8 -8.81 22.57 31.48
C LEU A 8 -7.35 22.77 31.05
N ILE A 9 -6.47 23.06 32.01
CA ILE A 9 -5.02 23.11 31.81
C ILE A 9 -4.43 22.47 33.07
N ILE A 10 -3.41 21.61 32.92
CA ILE A 10 -2.83 20.70 33.93
C ILE A 10 -3.36 19.25 33.83
N ALA A 11 -3.25 18.68 32.63
CA ALA A 11 -2.94 17.26 32.43
C ALA A 11 -1.86 17.02 31.36
N CYS A 12 -1.32 18.08 30.73
CA CYS A 12 -0.20 18.03 29.77
C CYS A 12 1.15 18.45 30.40
N LEU A 13 1.34 18.22 31.71
CA LEU A 13 2.55 18.62 32.45
C LEU A 13 3.18 17.42 33.17
N PHE A 14 3.54 16.40 32.39
CA PHE A 14 4.49 15.35 32.80
C PHE A 14 5.40 14.95 31.63
N ALA A 15 6.08 15.93 31.03
CA ALA A 15 7.13 15.66 30.05
C ALA A 15 8.24 16.70 30.17
N MET A 16 8.95 16.73 31.30
CA MET A 16 10.30 17.33 31.36
C MET A 16 11.11 16.67 32.46
N THR A 17 11.61 15.46 32.18
CA THR A 17 12.92 15.05 32.71
C THR A 17 13.70 14.42 31.57
N THR A 18 14.60 15.22 31.02
CA THR A 18 15.68 14.85 30.10
C THR A 18 16.55 13.75 30.72
N LEU A 19 16.50 12.54 30.17
CA LEU A 19 17.67 11.66 30.11
C LEU A 19 18.21 11.76 28.67
N SER A 20 19.07 12.75 28.45
CA SER A 20 19.90 12.85 27.27
C SER A 20 20.85 11.65 27.23
N GLY A 21 20.72 10.76 26.24
CA GLY A 21 21.75 9.78 25.93
C GLY A 21 21.34 8.55 25.12
N CYS A 22 20.07 8.16 25.11
CA CYS A 22 19.58 7.09 24.23
C CYS A 22 18.20 7.45 23.71
N THR A 23 18.06 7.71 22.42
CA THR A 23 16.74 7.68 21.77
C THR A 23 16.21 6.26 21.94
N THR A 24 15.12 6.13 22.68
CA THR A 24 14.44 4.85 22.86
C THR A 24 13.47 4.62 21.71
N GLU A 25 13.20 3.36 21.37
CA GLU A 25 12.16 3.01 20.40
C GLU A 25 10.82 3.70 20.75
N THR A 26 10.44 3.71 22.03
CA THR A 26 9.23 4.40 22.52
C THR A 26 9.23 5.90 22.24
N SER A 27 10.36 6.58 22.43
CA SER A 27 10.45 8.02 22.13
C SER A 27 10.35 8.32 20.63
N VAL A 28 10.88 7.44 19.77
CA VAL A 28 10.72 7.58 18.30
C VAL A 28 9.27 7.36 17.90
N LYS A 29 8.64 6.29 18.42
CA LYS A 29 7.22 5.99 18.17
C LYS A 29 6.31 7.17 18.50
N ASN A 30 6.46 7.74 19.70
CA ASN A 30 5.67 8.91 20.11
C ASN A 30 5.93 10.13 19.22
N MET A 31 7.18 10.39 18.81
CA MET A 31 7.51 11.51 17.92
C MET A 31 6.83 11.35 16.56
N ILE A 32 6.84 10.13 16.00
CA ILE A 32 6.16 9.82 14.74
C ILE A 32 4.64 9.99 14.87
N GLU A 33 4.04 9.45 15.93
CA GLU A 33 2.61 9.57 16.20
C GLU A 33 2.20 11.05 16.34
N GLU A 34 2.93 11.85 17.12
CA GLU A 34 2.68 13.29 17.28
C GLU A 34 2.81 14.06 15.96
N ALA A 35 3.81 13.73 15.13
CA ALA A 35 4.01 14.37 13.83
C ALA A 35 2.85 14.05 12.86
N LEU A 36 2.40 12.79 12.83
CA LEU A 36 1.27 12.35 12.02
C LEU A 36 -0.06 12.98 12.50
N GLU A 37 -0.30 12.97 13.81
CA GLU A 37 -1.47 13.61 14.44
C GLU A 37 -1.54 15.10 14.12
N LYS A 38 -0.40 15.80 14.21
CA LYS A 38 -0.31 17.21 13.85
C LYS A 38 -0.59 17.45 12.36
N ARG A 39 -0.14 16.55 11.47
CA ARG A 39 -0.31 16.69 10.02
C ARG A 39 -1.72 16.37 9.54
N TYR A 40 -2.36 15.34 10.08
CA TYR A 40 -3.61 14.80 9.55
C TYR A 40 -4.82 14.95 10.48
N GLY A 41 -4.61 15.30 11.75
CA GLY A 41 -5.70 15.48 12.72
C GLY A 41 -6.39 14.18 13.15
N GLU A 42 -5.78 13.03 12.86
CA GLU A 42 -6.22 11.68 13.23
C GLU A 42 -5.24 11.08 14.24
N GLU A 43 -5.70 10.16 15.11
CA GLU A 43 -4.80 9.40 16.00
C GLU A 43 -4.10 8.25 15.25
N PHE A 44 -2.80 8.06 15.48
CA PHE A 44 -2.00 7.02 14.83
C PHE A 44 -1.35 6.07 15.84
N VAL A 45 -0.92 4.90 15.35
CA VAL A 45 -0.10 3.95 16.10
C VAL A 45 1.16 3.64 15.29
N CYS A 46 2.32 3.82 15.90
CA CYS A 46 3.61 3.42 15.34
C CYS A 46 4.00 2.04 15.92
N HIS A 47 3.90 1.01 15.07
CA HIS A 47 4.07 -0.40 15.45
C HIS A 47 5.54 -0.79 15.63
N ASP A 48 6.42 -0.23 14.80
CA ASP A 48 7.85 -0.53 14.81
C ASP A 48 8.67 0.66 14.29
N THR A 49 9.93 0.75 14.70
CA THR A 49 10.85 1.80 14.28
C THR A 49 12.26 1.26 14.07
N TRP A 50 12.96 1.77 13.07
CA TRP A 50 14.36 1.45 12.83
C TRP A 50 15.13 2.67 12.35
N TYR A 51 16.43 2.66 12.58
CA TYR A 51 17.32 3.76 12.19
C TYR A 51 17.56 3.74 10.67
N ASP A 52 17.59 4.91 10.05
CA ASP A 52 18.10 5.01 8.68
C ASP A 52 19.64 4.93 8.71
N ASN A 53 20.17 3.79 8.27
CA ASN A 53 21.61 3.54 8.25
C ASN A 53 22.29 4.07 6.97
N ASP A 54 21.53 4.56 5.98
CA ASP A 54 22.08 4.94 4.68
C ASP A 54 22.73 6.33 4.65
N GLY A 55 22.68 7.08 5.77
CA GLY A 55 23.52 8.26 5.99
C GLY A 55 23.39 9.38 4.94
N ALA A 56 22.33 9.36 4.13
CA ALA A 56 22.13 10.31 3.04
C ALA A 56 21.79 11.72 3.56
N TYR A 57 21.35 11.82 4.80
CA TYR A 57 20.90 13.04 5.44
C TYR A 57 21.91 13.48 6.51
N TYR A 58 22.19 14.78 6.60
CA TYR A 58 23.08 15.37 7.62
C TYR A 58 22.46 15.35 9.04
N THR A 59 21.30 14.72 9.18
CA THR A 59 20.51 14.57 10.40
C THR A 59 20.29 13.10 10.70
N THR A 60 20.06 12.79 11.98
CA THR A 60 19.58 11.48 12.37
C THR A 60 18.14 11.32 11.89
N SER A 61 17.82 10.21 11.24
CA SER A 61 16.47 9.92 10.80
C SER A 61 16.03 8.50 11.17
N TYR A 62 14.72 8.37 11.36
CA TYR A 62 14.07 7.16 11.84
C TYR A 62 12.93 6.79 10.90
N TYR A 63 12.92 5.54 10.49
CA TYR A 63 11.75 4.95 9.87
C TYR A 63 10.75 4.53 10.93
N GLY A 64 9.47 4.58 10.57
CA GLY A 64 8.40 3.98 11.36
C GLY A 64 7.35 3.30 10.49
N LEU A 65 6.87 2.16 10.99
CA LEU A 65 5.72 1.43 10.45
C LEU A 65 4.47 1.86 11.20
N CYS A 66 3.53 2.51 10.53
CA CYS A 66 2.41 3.19 11.18
C CYS A 66 1.07 2.83 10.55
N SER A 67 0.00 3.03 11.30
CA SER A 67 -1.38 3.01 10.80
C SER A 67 -2.25 4.00 11.55
N PRO A 68 -3.34 4.52 10.96
CA PRO A 68 -4.39 5.20 11.71
C PRO A 68 -4.96 4.24 12.76
N LYS A 69 -5.23 4.75 13.96
CA LYS A 69 -5.74 3.93 15.07
C LYS A 69 -7.08 3.26 14.76
N ASP A 70 -7.95 3.98 14.04
CA ASP A 70 -9.28 3.51 13.67
C ASP A 70 -9.30 2.69 12.36
N SER A 71 -8.19 2.66 11.62
CA SER A 71 -8.04 1.93 10.34
C SER A 71 -6.70 1.20 10.27
N PRO A 72 -6.47 0.16 11.12
CA PRO A 72 -5.19 -0.52 11.23
C PRO A 72 -4.77 -1.29 9.96
N ASP A 73 -5.68 -1.52 9.01
CA ASP A 73 -5.34 -2.14 7.73
C ASP A 73 -4.63 -1.17 6.78
N ILE A 74 -4.65 0.13 7.05
CA ILE A 74 -3.91 1.17 6.32
C ILE A 74 -2.52 1.28 6.94
N LEU A 75 -1.68 0.30 6.63
CA LEU A 75 -0.30 0.22 7.11
C LEU A 75 0.65 0.92 6.14
N PHE A 76 1.47 1.84 6.62
CA PHE A 76 2.37 2.64 5.79
C PHE A 76 3.70 2.92 6.50
N GLU A 77 4.71 3.30 5.73
CA GLU A 77 6.01 3.71 6.27
C GLU A 77 6.18 5.23 6.22
N VAL A 78 6.86 5.76 7.23
CA VAL A 78 7.36 7.14 7.26
C VAL A 78 8.86 7.15 7.50
N LEU A 79 9.51 8.25 7.13
CA LEU A 79 10.86 8.59 7.53
C LEU A 79 10.83 10.01 8.09
N ILE A 80 11.21 10.17 9.36
CA ILE A 80 11.29 11.48 10.02
C ILE A 80 12.71 11.76 10.50
N ASP A 81 13.08 13.04 10.66
CA ASP A 81 14.28 13.40 11.41
C ASP A 81 14.01 13.56 12.92
N ASP A 82 15.05 13.96 13.65
CA ASP A 82 15.02 14.21 15.09
C ASP A 82 14.23 15.48 15.49
N GLU A 83 13.81 16.29 14.53
CA GLU A 83 12.89 17.43 14.74
C GLU A 83 11.42 17.04 14.47
N GLY A 84 11.16 15.84 13.94
CA GLY A 84 9.84 15.34 13.62
C GLY A 84 9.35 15.76 12.23
N ASP A 85 10.23 16.27 11.36
CA ASP A 85 9.90 16.61 9.99
C ASP A 85 9.98 15.38 9.08
N PHE A 86 8.99 15.25 8.19
CA PHE A 86 8.91 14.12 7.26
C PHE A 86 9.89 14.28 6.09
N TRP A 87 10.78 13.30 5.93
CA TRP A 87 11.56 13.08 4.70
C TRP A 87 10.81 12.21 3.71
N ARG A 88 10.02 11.26 4.23
CA ARG A 88 9.12 10.41 3.45
C ARG A 88 7.84 10.17 4.24
N ASN A 89 6.73 10.17 3.55
CA ASN A 89 5.44 9.90 4.15
C ASN A 89 4.52 9.21 3.14
N ALA A 90 4.33 7.90 3.33
CA ALA A 90 3.52 7.08 2.44
C ALA A 90 2.04 7.05 2.81
N TYR A 91 1.55 7.84 3.78
CA TYR A 91 0.16 7.75 4.22
C TYR A 91 -0.83 8.00 3.09
N VAL A 92 -0.69 9.15 2.40
CA VAL A 92 -1.60 9.57 1.33
C VAL A 92 -1.54 8.62 0.12
N SER A 93 -0.34 8.15 -0.23
CA SER A 93 -0.19 7.17 -1.31
C SER A 93 -0.86 5.85 -0.96
N THR A 94 -0.79 5.42 0.30
CA THR A 94 -1.45 4.22 0.81
C THR A 94 -2.98 4.38 0.77
N LEU A 95 -3.53 5.54 1.14
CA LEU A 95 -4.95 5.84 1.01
C LEU A 95 -5.42 5.69 -0.44
N ALA A 96 -4.72 6.30 -1.40
CA ALA A 96 -5.04 6.17 -2.82
C ALA A 96 -4.96 4.71 -3.30
N SER A 97 -3.92 3.99 -2.89
CA SER A 97 -3.73 2.57 -3.21
C SER A 97 -4.81 1.66 -2.63
N LYS A 98 -5.31 1.93 -1.43
CA LYS A 98 -6.46 1.19 -0.85
C LYS A 98 -7.73 1.40 -1.66
N ILE A 99 -7.95 2.60 -2.20
CA ILE A 99 -9.08 2.85 -3.10
C ILE A 99 -8.89 2.04 -4.40
N PHE A 100 -7.69 2.02 -5.00
CA PHE A 100 -7.43 1.20 -6.18
C PHE A 100 -7.59 -0.31 -5.94
N CYS A 101 -7.10 -0.84 -4.81
CA CYS A 101 -7.37 -2.22 -4.37
C CYS A 101 -8.86 -2.52 -4.38
N LYS A 102 -9.65 -1.67 -3.70
CA LYS A 102 -11.08 -1.85 -3.57
C LYS A 102 -11.81 -1.81 -4.92
N GLU A 103 -11.42 -0.88 -5.81
CA GLU A 103 -11.96 -0.80 -7.17
C GLU A 103 -11.60 -2.04 -8.01
N PHE A 104 -10.37 -2.58 -7.84
CA PHE A 104 -9.97 -3.83 -8.44
C PHE A 104 -10.84 -4.99 -7.94
N ASP A 105 -10.89 -5.20 -6.62
CA ASP A 105 -11.59 -6.34 -5.99
C ASP A 105 -13.09 -6.32 -6.30
N ASN A 106 -13.72 -5.14 -6.27
CA ASN A 106 -15.13 -4.98 -6.64
C ASN A 106 -15.39 -5.35 -8.10
N LYS A 107 -14.44 -5.06 -9.00
CA LYS A 107 -14.62 -5.25 -10.43
C LYS A 107 -14.24 -6.65 -10.91
N ILE A 108 -13.17 -7.21 -10.36
CA ILE A 108 -12.73 -8.58 -10.67
C ILE A 108 -13.70 -9.60 -10.06
N GLY A 109 -14.27 -9.30 -8.89
CA GLY A 109 -15.19 -10.19 -8.19
C GLY A 109 -14.59 -11.58 -8.04
N THR A 110 -15.37 -12.60 -8.39
CA THR A 110 -14.92 -13.99 -8.32
C THR A 110 -14.18 -14.47 -9.57
N ASN A 111 -13.90 -13.61 -10.56
CA ASN A 111 -13.37 -14.05 -11.86
C ASN A 111 -11.96 -14.66 -11.81
N ILE A 112 -11.25 -14.56 -10.70
CA ILE A 112 -9.94 -15.19 -10.49
C ILE A 112 -9.95 -16.11 -9.26
N GLY A 113 -11.12 -16.49 -8.76
CA GLY A 113 -11.26 -17.26 -7.52
C GLY A 113 -11.06 -16.46 -6.24
N GLU A 114 -10.84 -17.17 -5.13
CA GLU A 114 -10.50 -16.56 -3.85
C GLU A 114 -9.10 -15.92 -3.94
N HIS A 115 -9.01 -14.63 -3.61
CA HIS A 115 -7.79 -13.88 -3.77
C HIS A 115 -7.61 -12.83 -2.68
N TYR A 116 -6.38 -12.35 -2.53
CA TYR A 116 -6.03 -11.21 -1.70
C TYR A 116 -5.19 -10.22 -2.52
N THR A 117 -5.63 -8.97 -2.57
CA THR A 117 -5.01 -7.92 -3.39
C THR A 117 -4.26 -6.92 -2.52
N TYR A 118 -2.96 -6.81 -2.76
CA TYR A 118 -2.14 -5.69 -2.32
C TYR A 118 -1.95 -4.71 -3.49
N CYS A 119 -2.06 -3.41 -3.22
CA CYS A 119 -1.80 -2.37 -4.21
C CYS A 119 -0.87 -1.30 -3.63
N CYS A 120 0.04 -0.79 -4.45
CA CYS A 120 0.85 0.38 -4.11
C CYS A 120 1.04 1.32 -5.30
N ASN A 121 1.42 2.55 -4.98
CA ASN A 121 1.96 3.54 -5.89
C ASN A 121 3.08 4.31 -5.16
N TYR A 122 4.01 4.90 -5.90
CA TYR A 122 5.20 5.54 -5.32
C TYR A 122 5.12 7.07 -5.30
N TYR A 123 3.93 7.63 -5.46
CA TYR A 123 3.77 9.08 -5.39
C TYR A 123 3.52 9.52 -3.96
N GLU A 124 4.55 10.07 -3.32
CA GLU A 124 4.45 10.68 -2.01
C GLU A 124 3.88 12.11 -2.16
N LEU A 125 2.64 12.30 -1.70
CA LEU A 125 1.95 13.58 -1.58
C LEU A 125 1.92 13.96 -0.11
N ASP A 126 2.69 14.98 0.27
CA ASP A 126 2.77 15.42 1.65
C ASP A 126 2.91 16.95 1.75
N ASN A 127 1.82 17.62 2.13
CA ASN A 127 1.75 19.06 2.35
C ASN A 127 0.60 19.41 3.31
N ASP A 128 0.55 20.65 3.80
CA ASP A 128 -0.47 21.08 4.77
C ASP A 128 -1.89 21.04 4.19
N GLU A 129 -2.06 21.24 2.88
CA GLU A 129 -3.38 21.21 2.23
C GLU A 129 -3.97 19.80 2.22
N VAL A 130 -3.18 18.77 1.89
CA VAL A 130 -3.65 17.39 1.95
C VAL A 130 -3.99 16.98 3.37
N GLY A 131 -3.21 17.43 4.36
CA GLY A 131 -3.52 17.28 5.79
C GLY A 131 -4.92 17.80 6.12
N GLN A 132 -5.21 19.05 5.76
CA GLN A 132 -6.53 19.67 5.97
C GLN A 132 -7.67 18.94 5.24
N LYS A 133 -7.43 18.42 4.03
CA LYS A 133 -8.45 17.67 3.30
C LYS A 133 -8.78 16.36 3.99
N ILE A 134 -7.78 15.66 4.52
CA ILE A 134 -7.98 14.43 5.30
C ILE A 134 -8.75 14.74 6.58
N THR A 135 -8.31 15.73 7.38
CA THR A 135 -9.01 16.11 8.62
C THR A 135 -10.48 16.48 8.41
N ASN A 136 -10.83 17.00 7.23
CA ASN A 136 -12.19 17.43 6.89
C ASN A 136 -12.98 16.39 6.06
N ASP A 137 -12.52 15.13 5.98
CA ASP A 137 -13.16 14.05 5.20
C ASP A 137 -13.36 14.37 3.70
N ASN A 138 -12.47 15.17 3.13
CA ASN A 138 -12.56 15.67 1.75
C ASN A 138 -11.42 15.16 0.84
N PHE A 139 -10.62 14.20 1.28
CA PHE A 139 -9.63 13.55 0.42
C PHE A 139 -10.33 12.71 -0.67
N SER A 140 -9.83 12.76 -1.90
CA SER A 140 -10.37 12.00 -3.03
C SER A 140 -9.27 11.60 -4.02
N LEU A 141 -9.53 10.56 -4.83
CA LEU A 141 -8.65 10.19 -5.94
C LEU A 141 -8.50 11.32 -6.97
N GLU A 142 -9.56 12.11 -7.19
CA GLU A 142 -9.50 13.28 -8.08
C GLU A 142 -8.46 14.29 -7.61
N TYR A 143 -8.48 14.63 -6.32
CA TYR A 143 -7.49 15.53 -5.73
C TYR A 143 -6.07 14.96 -5.84
N PHE A 144 -5.89 13.70 -5.44
CA PHE A 144 -4.59 13.01 -5.51
C PHE A 144 -4.00 13.00 -6.93
N MET A 145 -4.82 12.68 -7.94
CA MET A 145 -4.39 12.66 -9.34
C MET A 145 -4.13 14.07 -9.90
N SER A 146 -4.92 15.05 -9.49
CA SER A 146 -4.73 16.45 -9.92
C SER A 146 -3.42 17.02 -9.39
N ASP A 147 -3.11 16.78 -8.11
CA ASP A 147 -1.82 17.20 -7.51
C ASP A 147 -0.64 16.51 -8.22
N TYR A 148 -0.74 15.21 -8.51
CA TYR A 148 0.30 14.51 -9.27
C TYR A 148 0.59 15.19 -10.61
N ILE A 149 -0.45 15.53 -11.38
CA ILE A 149 -0.30 16.18 -12.68
C ILE A 149 0.38 17.54 -12.53
N GLU A 150 -0.04 18.34 -11.56
CA GLU A 150 0.50 19.67 -11.30
C GLU A 150 1.97 19.61 -10.83
N THR A 151 2.24 18.78 -9.83
CA THR A 151 3.55 18.69 -9.17
C THR A 151 4.60 17.97 -10.02
N ARG A 152 4.22 16.92 -10.76
CA ARG A 152 5.17 16.14 -11.59
C ARG A 152 5.24 16.60 -13.05
N GLY A 153 4.28 17.41 -13.52
CA GLY A 153 4.18 17.77 -14.94
C GLY A 153 3.97 16.56 -15.85
N SER A 154 3.41 15.48 -15.31
CA SER A 154 3.20 14.20 -15.97
C SER A 154 1.82 13.69 -15.64
N ASN A 155 1.12 13.13 -16.61
CA ASN A 155 -0.14 12.45 -16.38
C ASN A 155 0.03 10.92 -16.33
N LYS A 156 1.25 10.41 -16.13
CA LYS A 156 1.53 8.97 -16.11
C LYS A 156 1.83 8.54 -14.69
N LEU A 157 0.95 7.75 -14.09
CA LEU A 157 1.10 7.25 -12.73
C LEU A 157 1.16 5.72 -12.76
N GLY A 158 2.23 5.15 -12.20
CA GLY A 158 2.36 3.71 -12.01
C GLY A 158 1.54 3.24 -10.81
N VAL A 159 0.70 2.23 -11.04
CA VAL A 159 -0.06 1.53 -10.00
C VAL A 159 0.28 0.06 -10.08
N TYR A 160 0.67 -0.53 -8.96
CA TYR A 160 1.17 -1.90 -8.87
C TYR A 160 0.20 -2.71 -8.03
N PHE A 161 -0.20 -3.86 -8.55
CA PHE A 161 -1.04 -4.84 -7.86
C PHE A 161 -0.25 -6.13 -7.73
N THR A 162 -0.20 -6.64 -6.50
CA THR A 162 0.29 -7.99 -6.22
C THR A 162 -0.87 -8.76 -5.63
N ILE A 163 -1.25 -9.84 -6.31
CA ILE A 163 -2.48 -10.56 -6.02
C ILE A 163 -2.12 -12.02 -5.78
N CYS A 164 -2.44 -12.52 -4.59
CA CYS A 164 -2.32 -13.94 -4.30
C CYS A 164 -3.68 -14.59 -4.56
N VAL A 165 -3.71 -15.60 -5.42
CA VAL A 165 -4.88 -16.40 -5.76
C VAL A 165 -4.73 -17.76 -5.11
N ASN A 166 -5.74 -18.17 -4.34
CA ASN A 166 -5.77 -19.49 -3.72
C ASN A 166 -6.15 -20.53 -4.77
N ILE A 167 -5.21 -21.41 -5.13
CA ILE A 167 -5.52 -22.56 -6.00
C ILE A 167 -6.26 -23.59 -5.15
N THR A 168 -7.51 -23.84 -5.52
CA THR A 168 -8.31 -24.92 -4.95
C THR A 168 -8.94 -25.75 -6.07
N ASP A 169 -9.15 -27.04 -5.82
CA ASP A 169 -9.80 -27.98 -6.75
C ASP A 169 -11.25 -27.58 -7.11
N GLU A 170 -11.84 -26.62 -6.38
CA GLU A 170 -13.23 -26.18 -6.54
C GLU A 170 -13.42 -25.02 -7.52
N THR A 171 -12.33 -24.45 -8.07
CA THR A 171 -12.40 -23.27 -8.94
C THR A 171 -12.88 -23.68 -10.34
N SER A 172 -14.16 -23.48 -10.65
CA SER A 172 -14.79 -23.89 -11.92
C SER A 172 -14.71 -22.84 -13.04
N ILE A 173 -13.74 -21.94 -12.99
CA ILE A 173 -13.63 -20.82 -13.94
C ILE A 173 -12.73 -21.25 -15.09
N GLU A 174 -13.22 -21.10 -16.32
CA GLU A 174 -12.39 -21.34 -17.51
C GLU A 174 -11.32 -20.25 -17.60
N TYR A 175 -10.06 -20.62 -17.89
CA TYR A 175 -8.95 -19.67 -17.90
C TYR A 175 -9.15 -18.52 -18.89
N GLU A 176 -9.88 -18.75 -19.98
CA GLU A 176 -10.28 -17.72 -20.94
C GLU A 176 -11.19 -16.64 -20.32
N ASP A 177 -12.08 -17.05 -19.41
CA ASP A 177 -12.97 -16.16 -18.66
C ASP A 177 -12.21 -15.43 -17.55
N GLU A 178 -11.26 -16.10 -16.87
CA GLU A 178 -10.33 -15.45 -15.93
C GLU A 178 -9.59 -14.30 -16.62
N TYR A 179 -8.95 -14.58 -17.76
CA TYR A 179 -8.25 -13.58 -18.56
C TYR A 179 -9.16 -12.41 -18.93
N THR A 180 -10.38 -12.71 -19.40
CA THR A 180 -11.35 -11.69 -19.79
C THR A 180 -11.75 -10.81 -18.60
N GLY A 181 -11.92 -11.41 -17.41
CA GLY A 181 -12.15 -10.70 -16.15
C GLY A 181 -11.01 -9.75 -15.79
N ILE A 182 -9.77 -10.22 -15.88
CA ILE A 182 -8.56 -9.43 -15.61
C ILE A 182 -8.49 -8.23 -16.56
N ILE A 183 -8.62 -8.45 -17.88
CA ILE A 183 -8.55 -7.37 -18.87
C ILE A 183 -9.67 -6.35 -18.68
N ASN A 184 -10.89 -6.80 -18.42
CA ASN A 184 -12.02 -5.90 -18.15
C ASN A 184 -11.81 -5.05 -16.89
N THR A 185 -11.17 -5.63 -15.87
CA THR A 185 -10.84 -4.94 -14.63
C THR A 185 -9.74 -3.90 -14.83
N MET A 186 -8.67 -4.26 -15.54
CA MET A 186 -7.60 -3.34 -15.91
C MET A 186 -8.13 -2.15 -16.71
N ASN A 187 -8.96 -2.41 -17.73
CA ASN A 187 -9.58 -1.36 -18.52
C ASN A 187 -10.44 -0.43 -17.66
N TYR A 188 -11.23 -0.99 -16.73
CA TYR A 188 -12.06 -0.21 -15.82
C TYR A 188 -11.22 0.73 -14.95
N ILE A 189 -10.19 0.21 -14.27
CA ILE A 189 -9.30 1.02 -13.43
C ILE A 189 -8.61 2.09 -14.26
N HIS A 190 -8.13 1.74 -15.46
CA HIS A 190 -7.54 2.71 -16.37
C HIS A 190 -8.53 3.84 -16.74
N THR A 191 -9.81 3.51 -16.99
CA THR A 191 -10.87 4.51 -17.24
C THR A 191 -11.11 5.43 -16.05
N ILE A 192 -10.97 4.96 -14.80
CA ILE A 192 -11.04 5.85 -13.61
C ILE A 192 -9.99 6.96 -13.75
N GLY A 193 -8.74 6.61 -14.07
CA GLY A 193 -7.69 7.58 -14.32
C GLY A 193 -8.01 8.56 -15.44
N GLN A 194 -8.48 8.04 -16.58
CA GLN A 194 -8.81 8.85 -17.74
C GLN A 194 -9.90 9.90 -17.45
N ASN A 195 -10.87 9.58 -16.60
CA ASN A 195 -11.91 10.53 -16.18
C ASN A 195 -11.34 11.77 -15.47
N TYR A 196 -10.12 11.67 -14.92
CA TYR A 196 -9.38 12.74 -14.26
C TYR A 196 -8.13 13.18 -15.05
N GLY A 197 -8.02 12.80 -16.32
CA GLY A 197 -6.88 13.16 -17.18
C GLY A 197 -5.59 12.37 -16.94
N MET A 198 -5.64 11.30 -16.14
CA MET A 198 -4.51 10.44 -15.79
C MET A 198 -4.42 9.20 -16.68
N ASP A 199 -3.23 8.88 -17.16
CA ASP A 199 -2.82 7.61 -17.76
C ASP A 199 -2.26 6.70 -16.65
N LEU A 200 -3.13 5.88 -16.06
CA LEU A 200 -2.73 4.88 -15.07
C LEU A 200 -2.03 3.71 -15.76
N GLN A 201 -0.75 3.51 -15.43
CA GLN A 201 0.08 2.41 -15.90
C GLN A 201 -0.01 1.28 -14.89
N LEU A 202 -0.79 0.25 -15.22
CA LEU A 202 -1.10 -0.84 -14.30
C LEU A 202 -0.07 -1.96 -14.46
N ASN A 203 0.47 -2.43 -13.34
CA ASN A 203 1.37 -3.58 -13.27
C ASN A 203 0.69 -4.58 -12.35
N ILE A 204 0.31 -5.75 -12.84
CA ILE A 204 -0.33 -6.78 -12.03
C ILE A 204 0.54 -8.01 -12.01
N GLU A 205 0.85 -8.49 -10.82
CA GLU A 205 1.51 -9.77 -10.57
C GLU A 205 0.50 -10.70 -9.89
N LEU A 206 0.08 -11.75 -10.60
CA LEU A 206 -0.85 -12.77 -10.10
C LEU A 206 -0.06 -13.98 -9.63
N PHE A 207 -0.01 -14.24 -8.34
CA PHE A 207 0.61 -15.40 -7.72
C PHE A 207 -0.44 -16.46 -7.43
N PHE A 208 -0.42 -17.57 -8.13
CA PHE A 208 -1.31 -18.70 -7.91
C PHE A 208 -0.61 -19.67 -6.96
N VAL A 209 -1.15 -19.82 -5.74
CA VAL A 209 -0.48 -20.55 -4.65
C VAL A 209 -1.44 -21.48 -3.91
N GLU A 210 -0.90 -22.54 -3.32
CA GLU A 210 -1.65 -23.43 -2.44
C GLU A 210 -2.18 -22.70 -1.19
N THR A 211 -3.25 -23.24 -0.59
CA THR A 211 -3.95 -22.62 0.54
C THR A 211 -3.06 -22.26 1.73
N ASN A 212 -2.07 -23.09 2.08
CA ASN A 212 -1.13 -22.80 3.17
C ASN A 212 -0.26 -21.56 2.86
N ILE A 213 0.25 -21.44 1.64
CA ILE A 213 1.04 -20.28 1.18
C ILE A 213 0.13 -19.06 1.08
N TYR A 214 -1.08 -19.21 0.54
CA TYR A 214 -2.08 -18.13 0.46
C TYR A 214 -2.35 -17.48 1.83
N GLN A 215 -2.55 -18.28 2.89
CA GLN A 215 -2.73 -17.77 4.25
C GLN A 215 -1.49 -17.05 4.80
N ASN A 216 -0.30 -17.53 4.44
CA ASN A 216 0.95 -16.84 4.80
C ASN A 216 1.08 -15.50 4.06
N CYS A 217 0.66 -15.42 2.79
CA CYS A 217 0.64 -14.16 2.04
C CYS A 217 -0.30 -13.14 2.68
N ILE A 218 -1.50 -13.55 3.11
CA ILE A 218 -2.42 -12.66 3.83
C ILE A 218 -1.76 -12.13 5.11
N SER A 219 -1.10 -13.00 5.87
CA SER A 219 -0.41 -12.61 7.09
C SER A 219 0.72 -11.62 6.79
N TYR A 220 1.51 -11.89 5.75
CA TYR A 220 2.58 -10.99 5.30
C TYR A 220 2.06 -9.58 5.01
N PHE A 221 0.97 -9.46 4.23
CA PHE A 221 0.40 -8.14 3.87
C PHE A 221 -0.25 -7.40 5.03
N LYS A 222 -0.62 -8.10 6.12
CA LYS A 222 -1.11 -7.47 7.35
C LYS A 222 0.01 -6.93 8.22
N ASP A 223 1.19 -7.53 8.13
CA ASP A 223 2.34 -7.20 8.98
C ASP A 223 3.35 -6.26 8.29
N ASN A 224 3.25 -6.07 6.97
CA ASN A 224 4.22 -5.31 6.17
C ASN A 224 3.52 -4.24 5.32
N ALA A 225 4.01 -2.99 5.40
CA ALA A 225 3.53 -1.88 4.57
C ALA A 225 4.01 -1.97 3.10
N LYS A 226 5.06 -2.75 2.83
CA LYS A 226 5.68 -2.89 1.51
C LYS A 226 6.08 -4.32 1.23
N ILE A 227 6.04 -4.69 -0.04
CA ILE A 227 6.61 -5.94 -0.55
C ILE A 227 8.13 -5.79 -0.62
N ASN A 228 8.83 -6.71 0.03
CA ASN A 228 10.28 -6.84 -0.05
C ASN A 228 10.69 -8.26 -0.42
N SER A 229 11.99 -8.55 -0.48
CA SER A 229 12.51 -9.86 -0.90
C SER A 229 12.03 -11.02 -0.03
N SER A 230 11.62 -10.80 1.22
CA SER A 230 11.07 -11.86 2.06
C SER A 230 9.69 -12.35 1.59
N PHE A 231 8.92 -11.53 0.87
CA PHE A 231 7.71 -11.98 0.19
C PHE A 231 8.06 -12.92 -0.97
N THR A 232 9.04 -12.54 -1.79
CA THR A 232 9.53 -13.41 -2.88
C THR A 232 10.03 -14.74 -2.33
N ASP A 233 10.81 -14.71 -1.23
CA ASP A 233 11.24 -15.90 -0.52
C ASP A 233 10.07 -16.76 -0.01
N LEU A 234 9.00 -16.13 0.49
CA LEU A 234 7.81 -16.82 0.96
C LEU A 234 7.14 -17.62 -0.18
N ILE A 235 7.10 -17.05 -1.38
CA ILE A 235 6.54 -17.69 -2.56
C ILE A 235 7.50 -18.75 -3.10
N GLU A 236 8.78 -18.42 -3.29
CA GLU A 236 9.77 -19.28 -3.95
C GLU A 236 10.22 -20.47 -3.09
N LYS A 237 10.41 -20.29 -1.78
CA LYS A 237 10.87 -21.40 -0.89
C LYS A 237 9.84 -22.50 -0.71
N ASN A 238 8.57 -22.18 -0.98
CA ASN A 238 7.48 -23.14 -0.92
C ASN A 238 7.08 -23.67 -2.32
N ALA A 239 7.64 -23.11 -3.39
CA ALA A 239 7.53 -23.67 -4.73
C ALA A 239 8.53 -24.84 -4.88
N PRO A 240 8.12 -26.01 -5.41
CA PRO A 240 9.05 -27.11 -5.65
C PRO A 240 10.19 -26.67 -6.59
N TYR A 241 11.42 -27.11 -6.31
CA TYR A 241 12.60 -26.75 -7.11
C TYR A 241 12.38 -27.03 -8.60
N GLY A 242 12.47 -25.99 -9.44
CA GLY A 242 12.37 -26.12 -10.90
C GLY A 242 10.96 -26.02 -11.49
N GLN A 243 9.96 -25.59 -10.72
CA GLN A 243 8.64 -25.24 -11.26
C GLN A 243 8.67 -23.91 -12.01
N PRO A 244 7.84 -23.73 -13.05
CA PRO A 244 7.63 -22.42 -13.66
C PRO A 244 7.16 -21.43 -12.60
N GLU A 245 7.48 -20.15 -12.81
CA GLU A 245 7.00 -19.05 -11.98
C GLU A 245 5.50 -19.27 -11.71
N CYS A 246 5.10 -19.44 -10.44
CA CYS A 246 3.69 -19.50 -10.01
C CYS A 246 2.99 -18.13 -10.20
N MET A 247 3.53 -17.32 -11.09
CA MET A 247 3.28 -15.90 -11.24
C MET A 247 3.01 -15.61 -12.72
N ILE A 248 1.94 -14.85 -12.97
CA ILE A 248 1.66 -14.29 -14.29
C ILE A 248 1.68 -12.77 -14.18
N LYS A 249 2.41 -12.11 -15.09
CA LYS A 249 2.57 -10.65 -15.11
C LYS A 249 1.75 -10.00 -16.22
N PHE A 250 0.98 -8.99 -15.86
CA PHE A 250 0.31 -8.09 -16.80
C PHE A 250 0.88 -6.70 -16.67
N PHE A 251 1.31 -6.12 -17.78
CA PHE A 251 1.58 -4.70 -17.88
C PHE A 251 0.53 -4.07 -18.79
N PHE A 252 -0.20 -3.08 -18.29
CA PHE A 252 -1.14 -2.28 -19.06
C PHE A 252 -0.57 -0.89 -19.27
N LYS A 253 -0.14 -0.62 -20.50
CA LYS A 253 0.43 0.66 -20.90
C LYS A 253 0.03 0.96 -22.34
N ASP A 254 -0.24 2.24 -22.62
CA ASP A 254 -0.64 2.70 -23.96
C ASP A 254 -1.86 1.90 -24.53
N ASN A 255 -2.83 1.58 -23.65
CA ASN A 255 -4.02 0.76 -23.94
C ASN A 255 -3.72 -0.66 -24.44
N LYS A 256 -2.58 -1.23 -24.06
CA LYS A 256 -2.16 -2.58 -24.45
C LYS A 256 -1.71 -3.39 -23.25
N THR A 257 -2.07 -4.67 -23.26
CA THR A 257 -1.57 -5.68 -22.35
C THR A 257 -0.33 -6.34 -22.96
N THR A 258 0.60 -6.77 -22.12
CA THR A 258 1.81 -7.47 -22.58
C THR A 258 1.60 -8.95 -22.90
N ILE A 259 0.65 -9.60 -22.24
CA ILE A 259 0.34 -11.02 -22.42
C ILE A 259 -0.94 -11.18 -23.24
N SER A 260 -0.95 -12.17 -24.14
CA SER A 260 -2.14 -12.54 -24.91
C SER A 260 -3.01 -13.57 -24.15
N GLN A 261 -4.27 -13.73 -24.53
CA GLN A 261 -5.14 -14.76 -23.93
C GLN A 261 -4.56 -16.17 -24.12
N GLU A 262 -4.05 -16.49 -25.31
CA GLU A 262 -3.46 -17.79 -25.60
C GLU A 262 -2.25 -18.08 -24.70
N GLU A 263 -1.38 -17.08 -24.52
CA GLU A 263 -0.22 -17.18 -23.64
C GLU A 263 -0.63 -17.32 -22.17
N TYR A 264 -1.60 -16.52 -21.71
CA TYR A 264 -2.16 -16.65 -20.37
C TYR A 264 -2.70 -18.05 -20.10
N VAL A 265 -3.59 -18.54 -20.97
CA VAL A 265 -4.22 -19.87 -20.83
C VAL A 265 -3.17 -20.97 -20.81
N LYS A 266 -2.13 -20.85 -21.65
CA LYS A 266 -1.02 -21.81 -21.67
C LYS A 266 -0.26 -21.79 -20.35
N THR A 267 0.17 -20.62 -19.87
CA THR A 267 0.93 -20.50 -18.61
C THR A 267 0.08 -20.93 -17.41
N ARG A 268 -1.19 -20.56 -17.37
CA ARG A 268 -2.13 -20.96 -16.31
C ARG A 268 -2.32 -22.48 -16.23
N LYS A 269 -2.41 -23.16 -17.38
CA LYS A 269 -2.41 -24.64 -17.47
C LYS A 269 -1.10 -25.24 -16.97
N GLU A 270 0.04 -24.63 -17.29
CA GLU A 270 1.34 -25.10 -16.80
C GLU A 270 1.45 -24.97 -15.27
N ILE A 271 0.90 -23.92 -14.68
CA ILE A 271 0.83 -23.74 -13.22
C ILE A 271 -0.03 -24.84 -12.57
N ASP A 272 -1.24 -25.09 -13.06
CA ASP A 272 -2.14 -26.11 -12.47
C ASP A 272 -1.68 -27.56 -12.66
N ASN A 273 -0.87 -27.87 -13.68
CA ASN A 273 -0.32 -29.21 -13.85
C ASN A 273 0.90 -29.49 -12.96
N ASN A 274 1.43 -28.45 -12.31
CA ASN A 274 2.67 -28.51 -11.55
C ASN A 274 2.45 -28.31 -10.04
N GLY A 275 1.41 -27.59 -9.62
CA GLY A 275 0.90 -27.62 -8.23
C GLY A 275 0.26 -28.95 -7.87
#